data_AF-A0A699RJ58-F1
#
_entry.id   AF-A0A699RJ58-F1
#
_cell.length_a   1.000
_cell.length_b   1.000
_cell.length_c   1.000
_cell.angle_alpha   90.00
_cell.angle_beta   90.00
_cell.angle_gamma   90.00
#
_symmetry.space_group_name_H-M   'P 1'
#
loop_
_entity.id
_entity.type
_entity.pdbx_description
1 polymer ?
#
loop_
_entity_poly.entity_id
_entity_poly.type
_entity_poly.pdbx_seq_one_letter_code
_entity_poly.pdbx_strand_id
1 'polypeptide(L)'
;PCTQKCHKCNKVGHFARDCRSSGNANVENAQRNNGANPKENGCFECGAPGHFKRDCPKLKNKDGGKCKCTRMGISAKKEKDKSEGKQLKDVPIVQDFPEVFPEDLLGLPPARPVEFQIDLIPRAAPIARASYRLDPFEMKELSKQLQELSDKGFIRPSSSPWG
;
A
#
# COMPACT_ATOMS: atom_id res chain seq x y z
N PRO A 1 -25.03 24.54 -9.67
CA PRO A 1 -24.29 23.33 -10.11
C PRO A 1 -23.00 23.72 -10.85
N CYS A 2 -21.84 23.60 -10.20
CA CYS A 2 -20.54 23.90 -10.78
C CYS A 2 -20.08 22.70 -11.65
N THR A 3 -20.09 22.86 -12.97
CA THR A 3 -19.56 21.85 -13.90
C THR A 3 -18.06 22.09 -14.09
N GLN A 4 -17.24 21.38 -13.32
CA GLN A 4 -15.78 21.44 -13.43
C GLN A 4 -15.37 20.97 -14.84
N LYS A 5 -14.73 21.87 -15.59
CA LYS A 5 -14.15 21.59 -16.91
C LYS A 5 -12.76 21.02 -16.73
N CYS A 6 -12.40 20.03 -17.54
CA CYS A 6 -11.03 19.53 -17.55
C CYS A 6 -10.09 20.64 -18.05
N HIS A 7 -9.16 21.09 -17.21
CA HIS A 7 -8.23 22.18 -17.56
C HIS A 7 -7.22 21.82 -18.68
N LYS A 8 -7.12 20.54 -19.08
CA LYS A 8 -6.23 20.10 -20.17
C LYS A 8 -6.90 20.11 -21.55
N CYS A 9 -8.21 19.92 -21.64
CA CYS A 9 -8.94 19.85 -22.92
C CYS A 9 -10.21 20.71 -22.97
N ASN A 10 -10.50 21.48 -21.91
CA ASN A 10 -11.65 22.35 -21.71
C ASN A 10 -13.03 21.69 -21.91
N LYS A 11 -13.12 20.36 -21.90
CA LYS A 11 -14.40 19.61 -21.95
C LYS A 11 -14.91 19.28 -20.55
N VAL A 12 -16.23 19.32 -20.36
CA VAL A 12 -16.92 18.90 -19.13
C VAL A 12 -17.14 17.38 -19.11
N GLY A 13 -17.24 16.77 -17.94
CA GLY A 13 -17.62 15.35 -17.77
C GLY A 13 -16.50 14.39 -17.36
N HIS A 14 -15.26 14.87 -17.17
CA HIS A 14 -14.14 14.09 -16.61
C HIS A 14 -13.15 15.01 -15.88
N PHE A 15 -12.34 14.44 -14.98
CA PHE A 15 -11.29 15.17 -14.26
C PHE A 15 -9.99 15.20 -15.07
N ALA A 16 -9.15 16.21 -14.82
CA ALA A 16 -7.90 16.42 -15.57
C ALA A 16 -6.88 15.27 -15.46
N ARG A 17 -7.00 14.42 -14.44
CA ARG A 17 -6.17 13.22 -14.26
C ARG A 17 -6.53 12.11 -15.25
N ASP A 18 -7.77 12.09 -15.74
CA ASP A 18 -8.31 11.06 -16.64
C ASP A 18 -8.43 11.55 -18.10
N CYS A 19 -7.84 12.72 -18.39
CA CYS A 19 -7.90 13.34 -19.70
C CYS A 19 -6.97 12.61 -20.69
N ARG A 20 -7.56 11.89 -21.64
CA ARG A 20 -6.86 11.10 -22.67
C ARG A 20 -6.26 11.93 -23.83
N SER A 21 -6.39 13.25 -23.81
CA SER A 21 -5.85 14.12 -24.86
C SER A 21 -4.33 14.28 -24.72
N SER A 22 -3.58 13.62 -25.60
CA SER A 22 -2.18 13.98 -25.89
C SER A 22 -2.10 15.43 -26.37
N GLY A 23 -1.02 16.14 -26.00
CA GLY A 23 -0.85 17.58 -26.15
C GLY A 23 -1.30 18.19 -27.49
N ASN A 24 -1.84 19.40 -27.36
CA ASN A 24 -2.04 20.44 -28.37
C ASN A 24 -1.28 20.28 -29.69
N ALA A 25 -2.04 20.09 -30.79
CA ALA A 25 -1.58 20.32 -32.15
C ALA A 25 -2.53 21.30 -32.86
N ASN A 26 -2.02 22.46 -33.22
CA ASN A 26 -2.64 23.38 -34.16
C ASN A 26 -2.23 22.96 -35.59
N VAL A 27 -3.24 22.42 -36.31
CA VAL A 27 -3.51 22.35 -37.76
C VAL A 27 -2.32 22.44 -38.74
N GLU A 28 -2.09 21.39 -39.54
CA GLU A 28 -2.32 21.42 -41.00
C GLU A 28 -2.19 20.03 -41.67
N ASN A 29 -2.88 19.94 -42.80
CA ASN A 29 -3.31 18.77 -43.57
C ASN A 29 -2.18 18.06 -44.32
N ALA A 30 -2.10 16.73 -44.22
CA ALA A 30 -1.57 15.88 -45.29
C ALA A 30 -2.05 14.43 -45.15
N GLN A 31 -3.17 14.16 -45.81
CA GLN A 31 -3.61 12.88 -46.34
C GLN A 31 -2.44 11.96 -46.77
N ARG A 32 -2.28 10.79 -46.11
CA ARG A 32 -1.58 9.60 -46.66
C ARG A 32 -1.81 8.36 -45.78
N ASN A 33 -2.68 7.49 -46.30
CA ASN A 33 -2.63 6.02 -46.29
C ASN A 33 -2.48 5.21 -44.99
N ASN A 34 -3.36 4.19 -44.89
CA ASN A 34 -3.28 2.99 -44.05
C ASN A 34 -1.92 2.76 -43.36
N GLY A 35 -1.90 2.87 -42.03
CA GLY A 35 -0.72 2.65 -41.19
C GLY A 35 -1.10 2.22 -39.78
N ALA A 36 -0.73 0.98 -39.49
CA ALA A 36 -0.72 0.27 -38.20
C ALA A 36 -0.75 1.11 -36.90
N ASN A 37 -1.55 0.60 -35.96
CA ASN A 37 -1.54 0.91 -34.53
C ASN A 37 -0.12 0.81 -33.93
N PRO A 38 0.40 1.80 -33.19
CA PRO A 38 1.67 1.64 -32.49
C PRO A 38 1.50 1.27 -31.02
N LYS A 39 2.17 0.15 -30.68
CA LYS A 39 2.76 -0.26 -29.38
C LYS A 39 1.87 -1.04 -28.41
N GLU A 40 1.61 -2.27 -28.80
CA GLU A 40 1.36 -3.41 -27.91
C GLU A 40 2.70 -4.04 -27.47
N ASN A 41 2.76 -4.48 -26.20
CA ASN A 41 3.93 -5.03 -25.50
C ASN A 41 4.77 -6.01 -26.34
N GLY A 42 6.02 -5.62 -26.65
CA GLY A 42 7.01 -6.48 -27.28
C GLY A 42 8.02 -7.06 -26.29
N CYS A 43 8.80 -8.05 -26.74
CA CYS A 43 9.84 -8.69 -25.96
C CYS A 43 10.90 -7.67 -25.51
N PHE A 44 11.13 -7.56 -24.21
CA PHE A 44 12.04 -6.58 -23.61
C PHE A 44 13.51 -6.73 -23.98
N GLU A 45 13.91 -7.83 -24.63
CA GLU A 45 15.29 -7.99 -25.13
C GLU A 45 15.43 -7.81 -26.63
N CYS A 46 14.54 -8.42 -27.44
CA CYS A 46 14.67 -8.34 -28.89
C CYS A 46 13.81 -7.24 -29.52
N GLY A 47 12.93 -6.60 -28.74
CA GLY A 47 12.03 -5.52 -29.18
C GLY A 47 10.91 -5.95 -30.12
N ALA A 48 10.85 -7.23 -30.51
CA ALA A 48 9.83 -7.72 -31.42
C ALA A 48 8.46 -7.83 -30.71
N PRO A 49 7.38 -7.31 -31.32
CA PRO A 49 6.03 -7.46 -30.80
C PRO A 49 5.54 -8.92 -30.92
N GLY A 50 4.56 -9.30 -30.11
CA GLY A 50 3.88 -10.60 -30.22
C GLY A 50 4.41 -11.74 -29.35
N HIS A 51 5.44 -11.52 -28.52
CA HIS A 51 5.87 -12.47 -27.49
C HIS A 51 6.56 -11.77 -26.31
N PHE A 52 6.59 -12.41 -25.14
CA PHE A 52 7.31 -11.91 -23.96
C PHE A 52 8.73 -12.47 -23.90
N LYS A 53 9.59 -11.87 -23.06
CA LYS A 53 11.02 -12.24 -22.91
C LYS A 53 11.26 -13.74 -22.71
N ARG A 54 10.35 -14.44 -22.04
CA ARG A 54 10.45 -15.89 -21.74
C ARG A 54 10.28 -16.78 -22.98
N ASP A 55 9.65 -16.27 -24.02
CA ASP A 55 9.30 -17.00 -25.24
C ASP A 55 10.12 -16.49 -26.45
N CYS A 56 11.19 -15.74 -26.19
CA CYS A 56 12.01 -15.15 -27.24
C CYS A 56 12.77 -16.25 -28.01
N PRO A 57 12.49 -16.48 -29.31
CA PRO A 57 13.12 -17.54 -30.08
C PRO A 57 14.62 -17.32 -30.29
N LYS A 58 15.10 -16.08 -30.10
CA LYS A 58 16.53 -15.72 -30.15
C LYS A 58 17.30 -16.10 -28.88
N LEU A 59 16.60 -16.55 -27.83
CA LEU A 59 17.17 -16.92 -26.52
C LEU A 59 17.31 -18.45 -26.35
N LYS A 60 17.37 -19.20 -27.46
CA LYS A 60 17.67 -20.63 -27.42
C LYS A 60 19.18 -20.85 -27.39
N ASN A 61 19.69 -21.17 -26.21
CA ASN A 61 20.91 -21.95 -25.87
C ASN A 61 21.12 -21.79 -24.34
N LYS A 62 21.12 -22.79 -23.45
CA LYS A 62 21.26 -24.24 -23.52
C LYS A 62 20.59 -24.92 -22.32
N ASP A 63 20.12 -26.15 -22.56
CA ASP A 63 20.10 -27.33 -21.69
C ASP A 63 19.42 -27.26 -20.30
N GLY A 64 18.43 -28.16 -20.14
CA GLY A 64 17.68 -28.38 -18.92
C GLY A 64 18.56 -28.75 -17.73
N GLY A 65 18.57 -27.88 -16.72
CA GLY A 65 19.18 -28.13 -15.41
C GLY A 65 18.14 -27.98 -14.31
N LYS A 66 17.60 -29.12 -13.86
CA LYS A 66 16.90 -29.38 -12.58
C LYS A 66 16.80 -28.16 -11.65
N CYS A 67 15.60 -27.58 -11.53
CA CYS A 67 15.29 -26.57 -10.53
C CYS A 67 15.42 -27.17 -9.11
N LYS A 68 16.61 -27.05 -8.52
CA LYS A 68 16.83 -27.31 -7.10
C LYS A 68 16.53 -26.01 -6.36
N CYS A 69 15.43 -25.99 -5.63
CA CYS A 69 15.09 -24.93 -4.68
C CYS A 69 16.00 -25.02 -3.45
N THR A 70 17.29 -24.75 -3.62
CA THR A 70 18.17 -24.45 -2.48
C THR A 70 17.89 -23.02 -2.02
N ARG A 71 17.35 -22.94 -0.80
CA ARG A 71 17.15 -21.75 0.02
C ARG A 71 18.39 -20.87 0.00
N MET A 72 18.33 -19.74 -0.71
CA MET A 72 19.27 -18.65 -0.49
C MET A 72 18.92 -18.06 0.87
N GLY A 73 19.74 -18.36 1.88
CA GLY A 73 19.63 -17.72 3.18
C GLY A 73 19.78 -16.22 2.97
N ILE A 74 18.71 -15.46 3.20
CA ILE A 74 18.83 -14.03 3.44
C ILE A 74 19.51 -13.92 4.79
N SER A 75 20.84 -13.92 4.80
CA SER A 75 21.59 -13.40 5.93
C SER A 75 21.21 -11.93 6.04
N ALA A 76 20.38 -11.62 7.04
CA ALA A 76 20.09 -10.27 7.44
C ALA A 76 21.42 -9.61 7.86
N LYS A 77 22.11 -9.01 6.89
CA LYS A 77 23.08 -7.97 7.20
C LYS A 77 22.24 -6.85 7.82
N LYS A 78 22.35 -6.76 9.14
CA LYS A 78 21.90 -5.61 9.91
C LYS A 78 22.78 -4.44 9.46
N GLU A 79 22.43 -3.82 8.33
CA GLU A 79 22.91 -2.49 8.01
C GLU A 79 22.30 -1.59 9.07
N LYS A 80 23.13 -1.34 10.09
CA LYS A 80 22.94 -0.27 11.05
C LYS A 80 23.12 1.01 10.24
N ASP A 81 22.03 1.41 9.57
CA ASP A 81 21.89 2.77 9.07
C ASP A 81 21.94 3.66 10.31
N LYS A 82 23.15 4.13 10.59
CA LYS A 82 23.43 5.13 11.61
C LYS A 82 23.15 6.47 10.95
N SER A 83 21.95 6.65 10.40
CA SER A 83 21.43 8.00 10.23
C SER A 83 21.28 8.53 11.64
N GLU A 84 22.05 9.55 11.96
CA GLU A 84 21.79 10.43 13.09
C GLU A 84 20.48 11.17 12.79
N GLY A 85 19.38 10.42 12.81
CA GLY A 85 18.03 10.95 12.81
C GLY A 85 17.88 11.74 14.10
N LYS A 86 17.47 13.00 13.98
CA LYS A 86 17.05 13.85 15.10
C LYS A 86 16.12 13.00 15.98
N GLN A 87 16.59 12.63 17.16
CA GLN A 87 15.79 11.82 18.09
C GLN A 87 14.64 12.72 18.57
N LEU A 88 13.46 12.17 18.88
CA LEU A 88 12.32 13.00 19.32
C LEU A 88 12.68 13.90 20.52
N LYS A 89 13.59 13.42 21.37
CA LYS A 89 14.20 14.17 22.47
C LYS A 89 14.99 15.42 22.05
N ASP A 90 15.34 15.59 20.78
CA ASP A 90 16.07 16.76 20.27
C ASP A 90 15.13 17.93 19.95
N VAL A 91 13.82 17.70 20.00
CA VAL A 91 12.81 18.76 19.86
C VAL A 91 12.56 19.36 21.24
N PRO A 92 12.81 20.68 21.45
CA PRO A 92 12.69 21.31 22.77
C PRO A 92 11.34 21.06 23.47
N ILE A 93 10.24 21.13 22.71
CA ILE A 93 8.89 20.91 23.27
C ILE A 93 8.64 19.49 23.78
N VAL A 94 9.38 18.48 23.29
CA VAL A 94 9.24 17.10 23.75
C VAL A 94 9.95 16.92 25.11
N GLN A 95 11.05 17.65 25.32
CA GLN A 95 11.75 17.65 26.61
C GLN A 95 10.94 18.31 27.72
N ASP A 96 10.13 19.32 27.38
CA ASP A 96 9.29 20.04 28.33
C ASP A 96 8.09 19.20 28.82
N PHE A 97 7.67 18.18 28.05
CA PHE A 97 6.48 17.37 28.35
C PHE A 97 6.77 15.86 28.25
N PRO A 98 7.64 15.30 29.09
CA PRO A 98 7.99 13.87 29.04
C PRO A 98 6.81 12.95 29.36
N GLU A 99 5.83 13.44 30.13
CA GLU A 99 4.60 12.68 30.46
C GLU A 99 3.63 12.57 29.27
N VAL A 100 3.66 13.55 28.35
CA VAL A 100 2.77 13.58 27.17
C VAL A 100 3.35 12.75 26.03
N PHE A 101 4.68 12.61 25.97
CA PHE A 101 5.40 11.88 24.92
C PHE A 101 6.33 10.79 25.49
N PRO A 102 5.83 9.83 26.28
CA PRO A 102 6.65 8.74 26.77
C PRO A 102 7.08 7.82 25.62
N GLU A 103 8.25 7.18 25.74
CA GLU A 103 8.72 6.20 24.74
C GLU A 103 7.82 4.96 24.65
N ASP A 104 7.08 4.64 25.72
CA ASP A 104 6.11 3.56 25.74
C ASP A 104 4.79 4.00 26.37
N LEU A 105 3.67 3.44 25.89
CA LEU A 105 2.34 3.81 26.36
C LEU A 105 2.11 3.27 27.78
N LEU A 106 1.91 4.17 28.75
CA LEU A 106 1.76 3.88 30.19
C LEU A 106 0.41 3.24 30.59
N GLY A 107 -0.30 2.64 29.62
CA GLY A 107 -1.60 2.01 29.83
C GLY A 107 -2.78 2.90 29.46
N LEU A 108 -3.98 2.52 29.92
CA LEU A 108 -5.21 3.26 29.65
C LEU A 108 -5.17 4.64 30.30
N PRO A 109 -5.70 5.69 29.64
CA PRO A 109 -5.83 6.98 30.27
C PRO A 109 -6.72 6.86 31.52
N PRO A 110 -6.52 7.73 32.53
CA PRO A 110 -7.40 7.79 33.69
C PRO A 110 -8.87 7.87 33.28
N ALA A 111 -9.74 7.25 34.07
CA ALA A 111 -11.18 7.28 33.83
C ALA A 111 -11.65 8.73 33.70
N ARG A 112 -12.15 9.09 32.52
CA ARG A 112 -12.72 10.41 32.27
C ARG A 112 -14.17 10.42 32.74
N PRO A 113 -14.70 11.56 33.23
CA PRO A 113 -16.11 11.67 33.60
C PRO A 113 -17.06 11.53 32.40
N VAL A 114 -16.53 11.61 31.18
CA VAL A 114 -17.27 11.39 29.93
C VAL A 114 -16.99 9.98 29.44
N GLU A 115 -18.02 9.15 29.40
CA GLU A 115 -18.00 7.85 28.72
C GLU A 115 -18.18 8.05 27.21
N PHE A 116 -17.35 7.38 26.42
CA PHE A 116 -17.52 7.36 24.97
C PHE A 116 -18.56 6.29 24.61
N GLN A 117 -19.76 6.73 24.26
CA GLN A 117 -20.83 5.85 23.77
C GLN A 117 -20.87 5.87 22.25
N ILE A 118 -21.01 4.69 21.64
CA ILE A 118 -21.22 4.54 20.20
C ILE A 118 -22.71 4.28 20.01
N ASP A 119 -23.45 5.33 19.67
CA ASP A 119 -24.87 5.23 19.40
C ASP A 119 -25.10 4.47 18.08
N LEU A 120 -25.85 3.37 18.16
CA LEU A 120 -26.26 2.62 16.98
C LEU A 120 -27.49 3.26 16.36
N ILE A 121 -27.53 3.30 15.03
CA ILE A 121 -28.75 3.63 14.31
C ILE A 121 -29.83 2.60 14.71
N PRO A 122 -31.07 3.03 15.02
CA PRO A 122 -32.14 2.11 15.34
C PRO A 122 -32.27 1.00 14.28
N ARG A 123 -32.33 -0.26 14.73
CA ARG A 123 -32.38 -1.48 13.90
C ARG A 123 -31.07 -1.89 13.19
N ALA A 124 -29.93 -1.29 13.53
CA ALA A 124 -28.64 -1.80 13.08
C ALA A 124 -28.44 -3.25 13.57
N ALA A 125 -28.18 -4.18 12.65
CA ALA A 125 -27.87 -5.56 12.98
C ALA A 125 -26.35 -5.75 13.12
N PRO A 126 -25.88 -6.64 14.02
CA PRO A 126 -24.46 -6.97 14.11
C PRO A 126 -23.92 -7.55 12.81
N ILE A 127 -22.71 -7.16 12.45
CA ILE A 127 -22.01 -7.64 11.25
C ILE A 127 -20.76 -8.39 11.68
N ALA A 128 -20.83 -9.72 11.74
CA ALA A 128 -19.66 -10.58 11.94
C ALA A 128 -19.06 -10.99 10.59
N ARG A 129 -17.74 -10.85 10.45
CA ARG A 129 -17.00 -11.25 9.23
C ARG A 129 -15.88 -12.20 9.61
N ALA A 130 -15.61 -13.19 8.75
CA ALA A 130 -14.47 -14.08 8.93
C ALA A 130 -13.15 -13.28 8.89
N SER A 131 -12.24 -13.64 9.79
CA SER A 131 -10.89 -13.08 9.84
C SER A 131 -10.12 -13.36 8.54
N TYR A 132 -9.24 -12.45 8.17
CA TYR A 132 -8.36 -12.64 7.02
C TYR A 132 -7.38 -13.79 7.26
N ARG A 133 -6.99 -14.47 6.17
CA ARG A 133 -5.95 -15.50 6.22
C ARG A 133 -4.59 -14.83 6.31
N LEU A 134 -3.85 -15.16 7.35
CA LEU A 134 -2.48 -14.72 7.58
C LEU A 134 -1.55 -15.94 7.49
N ASP A 135 -0.32 -15.74 7.02
CA ASP A 135 0.69 -16.79 7.07
C ASP A 135 1.27 -16.93 8.50
N PRO A 136 2.03 -18.00 8.80
CA PRO A 136 2.53 -18.25 10.14
C PRO A 136 3.41 -17.16 10.75
N PHE A 137 4.15 -16.39 9.93
CA PHE A 137 5.00 -15.31 10.41
C PHE A 137 4.16 -14.12 10.87
N GLU A 138 3.23 -13.67 10.03
CA GLU A 138 2.30 -12.58 10.35
C GLU A 138 1.42 -12.93 11.56
N MET A 139 0.94 -14.18 11.66
CA MET A 139 0.19 -14.64 12.83
C MET A 139 1.00 -14.56 14.12
N LYS A 140 2.30 -14.85 14.07
CA LYS A 140 3.18 -14.80 15.25
C LYS A 140 3.45 -13.36 15.68
N GLU A 141 3.64 -12.45 14.73
CA GLU A 141 3.83 -11.04 15.05
C GLU A 141 2.54 -10.41 15.57
N LEU A 142 1.40 -10.72 14.95
CA LEU A 142 0.10 -10.25 15.42
C LEU A 142 -0.21 -10.75 16.84
N SER A 143 0.04 -12.03 17.13
CA SER A 143 -0.21 -12.56 18.48
C SER A 143 0.67 -11.92 19.54
N LYS A 144 1.93 -11.62 19.21
CA LYS A 144 2.85 -10.88 20.08
C LYS A 144 2.30 -9.48 20.39
N GLN A 145 1.83 -8.74 19.39
CA GLN A 145 1.25 -7.40 19.58
C GLN A 145 -0.04 -7.44 20.41
N LEU A 146 -0.91 -8.42 20.14
CA LEU A 146 -2.13 -8.61 20.94
C LEU A 146 -1.82 -8.94 22.40
N GLN A 147 -0.79 -9.74 22.66
CA GLN A 147 -0.33 -10.04 24.01
C GLN A 147 0.17 -8.78 24.70
N GLU A 148 1.04 -7.99 24.05
CA GLU A 148 1.53 -6.72 24.59
C GLU A 148 0.39 -5.75 24.93
N LEU A 149 -0.62 -5.64 24.05
CA LEU A 149 -1.80 -4.79 24.30
C LEU A 149 -2.68 -5.32 25.44
N SER A 150 -2.80 -6.64 25.57
CA SER A 150 -3.54 -7.28 26.67
C SER A 150 -2.83 -7.09 28.01
N ASP A 151 -1.51 -7.23 28.04
CA ASP A 151 -0.68 -7.07 29.24
C ASP A 151 -0.71 -5.61 29.74
N LYS A 152 -0.78 -4.65 28.80
CA LYS A 152 -0.96 -3.23 29.08
C LYS A 152 -2.41 -2.85 29.43
N GLY A 153 -3.36 -3.77 29.30
CA GLY A 153 -4.78 -3.56 29.63
C GLY A 153 -5.57 -2.73 28.62
N PHE A 154 -5.05 -2.50 27.41
CA PHE A 154 -5.77 -1.78 26.35
C PHE A 154 -6.91 -2.61 25.75
N ILE A 155 -6.76 -3.93 25.74
CA ILE A 155 -7.75 -4.87 25.21
C ILE A 155 -7.98 -6.01 26.21
N ARG A 156 -9.13 -6.69 26.07
CA ARG A 156 -9.50 -7.87 26.85
C ARG A 156 -10.26 -8.84 25.94
N PRO A 157 -10.17 -10.16 26.17
CA PRO A 157 -11.03 -11.13 25.50
C PRO A 157 -12.52 -10.78 25.64
N SER A 158 -13.27 -10.90 24.54
CA SER A 158 -14.70 -10.63 24.48
C SER A 158 -15.45 -11.66 23.63
N SER A 159 -16.75 -11.79 23.86
CA SER A 159 -17.67 -12.56 23.01
C SER A 159 -18.72 -11.61 22.46
N SER A 160 -18.51 -11.11 21.23
CA SER A 160 -19.37 -10.08 20.61
C SER A 160 -20.13 -10.66 19.42
N PRO A 161 -21.41 -10.28 19.22
CA PRO A 161 -22.13 -10.64 17.99
C PRO A 161 -21.60 -9.91 16.75
N TRP A 162 -20.72 -8.91 16.91
CA TRP A 162 -20.09 -8.14 15.83
C TRP A 162 -18.79 -8.77 15.30
N GLY A 163 -18.38 -9.92 15.83
CA GLY A 163 -17.10 -10.57 15.55
C GLY A 163 -16.55 -11.29 16.76
#